data_AF-A0A7V9SN08-F1
#
_entry.id   AF-A0A7V9SN08-F1
#
_cell.length_a   1.000
_cell.length_b   1.000
_cell.length_c   1.000
_cell.angle_alpha   90.00
_cell.angle_beta   90.00
_cell.angle_gamma   90.00
#
_symmetry.space_group_name_H-M   'P 1'
#
loop_
_entity.id
_entity.type
_entity.pdbx_description
1 polymer ?
#
loop_
_entity_poly.entity_id
_entity_poly.type
_entity_poly.pdbx_seq_one_letter_code
_entity_poly.pdbx_strand_id
1 'polypeptide(L)'
;WWRIKEARQCRGAARAIAQELGAWREARAQQTDVPLRFVLPDLAVAGIAQAGPATMAQLNAVRGLSGRGLRGDVAAEVLEAVKRGKALAPELLRLPITDDLEREQRPAAALAAAWVAQLAKYERIDATMLATRADLTSFLAGSTDARLRHGWRAELVGKPLAKLVAGEAALVFDGNGGLLLEERSGVPLEGRL
;
A
#
# COMPACT_ATOMS: atom_id res chain seq x y z
N TRP A 1 12.27 4.65 4.05
CA TRP A 1 11.34 5.80 3.90
C TRP A 1 9.89 5.41 3.61
N TRP A 2 9.60 4.26 2.95
CA TRP A 2 8.21 3.84 2.58
C TRP A 2 7.28 3.54 3.75
N ARG A 3 7.90 3.16 4.88
CA ARG A 3 7.21 2.86 6.15
C ARG A 3 6.75 4.11 6.90
N ILE A 4 7.25 5.28 6.51
CA ILE A 4 6.82 6.57 7.06
C ILE A 4 5.53 6.97 6.35
N LYS A 5 4.42 7.05 7.08
CA LYS A 5 3.08 7.30 6.52
C LYS A 5 3.02 8.61 5.75
N GLU A 6 3.62 9.66 6.29
CA GLU A 6 3.65 11.01 5.75
C GLU A 6 4.55 11.10 4.51
N ALA A 7 5.70 10.40 4.52
CA ALA A 7 6.62 10.40 3.38
C ALA A 7 6.06 9.60 2.18
N ARG A 8 5.21 8.60 2.42
CA ARG A 8 4.54 7.81 1.37
C ARG A 8 3.67 8.66 0.44
N GLN A 9 3.19 9.80 0.92
CA GLN A 9 2.38 10.73 0.13
C GLN A 9 3.19 11.61 -0.83
N CYS A 10 4.52 11.64 -0.71
CA CYS A 10 5.39 12.41 -1.59
C CYS A 10 5.27 11.94 -3.05
N ARG A 11 5.41 12.86 -4.01
CA ARG A 11 5.35 12.60 -5.46
C ARG A 11 6.53 13.26 -6.17
N GLY A 12 6.87 12.76 -7.37
CA GLY A 12 7.96 13.30 -8.19
C GLY A 12 9.29 13.39 -7.43
N ALA A 13 9.99 14.51 -7.58
CA ALA A 13 11.29 14.78 -6.97
C ALA A 13 11.29 14.63 -5.43
N ALA A 14 10.16 14.91 -4.75
CA ALA A 14 10.06 14.73 -3.31
C ALA A 14 10.24 13.26 -2.87
N ARG A 15 9.91 12.28 -3.73
CA ARG A 15 10.17 10.85 -3.42
C ARG A 15 11.66 10.53 -3.43
N ALA A 16 12.40 11.09 -4.38
CA ALA A 16 13.83 10.89 -4.48
C ALA A 16 14.56 11.48 -3.27
N ILE A 17 14.12 12.67 -2.82
CA ILE A 17 14.61 13.28 -1.57
C ILE A 17 14.24 12.42 -0.36
N ALA A 18 13.00 11.93 -0.26
CA ALA A 18 12.59 11.03 0.82
C ALA A 18 13.41 9.73 0.84
N GLN A 19 13.81 9.22 -0.33
CA GLN A 19 14.65 8.04 -0.46
C GLN A 19 16.03 8.26 0.15
N GLU A 20 16.72 9.30 -0.30
CA GLU A 20 18.06 9.63 0.17
C GLU A 20 18.08 10.03 1.65
N LEU A 21 17.07 10.76 2.12
CA LEU A 21 16.90 11.07 3.55
C LEU A 21 16.65 9.80 4.37
N GLY A 22 15.86 8.88 3.85
CA GLY A 22 15.61 7.59 4.49
C GLY A 22 16.88 6.77 4.65
N ALA A 23 17.68 6.69 3.59
CA ALA A 23 18.96 5.98 3.58
C ALA A 23 19.96 6.62 4.55
N TRP A 24 20.11 7.95 4.52
CA TRP A 24 20.96 8.67 5.46
C TRP A 24 20.52 8.44 6.91
N ARG A 25 19.21 8.55 7.20
CA ARG A 25 18.68 8.38 8.55
C ARG A 25 18.97 6.99 9.10
N GLU A 26 18.88 5.96 8.26
CA GLU A 26 19.17 4.58 8.62
C GLU A 26 20.66 4.37 8.90
N ALA A 27 21.53 4.87 8.02
CA ALA A 27 22.98 4.82 8.23
C ALA A 27 23.40 5.54 9.53
N ARG A 28 22.86 6.73 9.79
CA ARG A 28 23.15 7.49 11.01
C ARG A 28 22.64 6.77 12.26
N ALA A 29 21.42 6.25 12.22
CA ALA A 29 20.85 5.49 13.33
C ALA A 29 21.69 4.26 13.68
N GLN A 30 22.21 3.56 12.66
CA GLN A 30 23.12 2.43 12.84
C GLN A 30 24.46 2.88 13.46
N GLN A 31 25.03 3.99 12.98
CA GLN A 31 26.31 4.51 13.51
C GLN A 31 26.23 4.97 14.96
N THR A 32 25.09 5.57 15.36
CA THR A 32 24.92 6.12 16.70
C THR A 32 24.16 5.18 17.66
N ASP A 33 23.74 4.01 17.18
CA ASP A 33 22.92 3.03 17.91
C ASP A 33 21.70 3.65 18.62
N VAL A 34 20.90 4.42 17.86
CA VAL A 34 19.66 5.02 18.37
C VAL A 34 18.49 4.73 17.44
N PRO A 35 17.25 4.71 17.95
CA PRO A 35 16.09 4.51 17.09
C PRO A 35 15.95 5.64 16.05
N LEU A 36 15.54 5.29 14.82
CA LEU A 36 15.43 6.20 13.67
C LEU A 36 14.77 7.56 13.98
N ARG A 37 13.71 7.55 14.81
CA ARG A 37 12.95 8.76 15.18
C ARG A 37 13.76 9.78 16.00
N PHE A 38 14.81 9.35 16.69
CA PHE A 38 15.72 10.22 17.46
C PHE A 38 16.77 10.87 16.56
N VAL A 39 17.12 10.24 15.43
CA VAL A 39 17.97 10.85 14.41
C VAL A 39 17.23 11.97 13.68
N LEU A 40 16.06 11.66 13.12
CA LEU A 40 15.22 12.62 12.43
C LEU A 40 13.74 12.18 12.50
N PRO A 41 12.84 12.97 13.11
CA PRO A 41 11.43 12.61 13.22
C PRO A 41 10.79 12.34 11.85
N ASP A 42 9.84 11.40 11.82
CA ASP A 42 9.11 11.03 10.59
C ASP A 42 8.45 12.22 9.90
N LEU A 43 7.86 13.13 10.70
CA LEU A 43 7.26 14.37 10.19
C LEU A 43 8.30 15.30 9.56
N ALA A 44 9.51 15.37 10.14
CA ALA A 44 10.61 16.15 9.58
C ALA A 44 11.12 15.55 8.26
N VAL A 45 11.22 14.21 8.16
CA VAL A 45 11.57 13.55 6.89
C VAL A 45 10.57 13.93 5.79
N ALA A 46 9.28 13.85 6.08
CA ALA A 46 8.24 14.22 5.11
C ALA A 46 8.28 15.72 4.76
N GLY A 47 8.44 16.59 5.76
CA GLY A 47 8.54 18.04 5.55
C GLY A 47 9.75 18.42 4.70
N ILE A 48 10.93 17.86 4.97
CA ILE A 48 12.16 18.16 4.24
C ILE A 48 12.06 17.64 2.81
N ALA A 49 11.51 16.43 2.63
CA ALA A 49 11.28 15.86 1.32
C ALA A 49 10.36 16.70 0.44
N GLN A 50 9.28 17.24 1.01
CA GLN A 50 8.34 18.11 0.30
C GLN A 50 8.92 19.50 0.01
N ALA A 51 9.62 20.10 0.97
CA ALA A 51 10.18 21.44 0.82
C ALA A 51 11.44 21.47 -0.07
N GLY A 52 12.23 20.40 -0.07
CA GLY A 52 13.49 20.29 -0.80
C GLY A 52 14.47 21.44 -0.52
N PRO A 53 14.82 21.73 0.74
CA PRO A 53 15.69 22.85 1.08
C PRO A 53 17.08 22.71 0.46
N ALA A 54 17.63 23.81 -0.03
CA ALA A 54 19.00 23.92 -0.54
C ALA A 54 19.92 24.70 0.42
N THR A 55 19.35 25.38 1.42
CA THR A 55 20.11 26.21 2.37
C THR A 55 19.69 25.92 3.81
N MET A 56 20.57 26.27 4.76
CA MET A 56 20.29 26.14 6.19
C MET A 56 19.05 26.91 6.63
N ALA A 57 18.84 28.11 6.06
CA ALA A 57 17.66 28.93 6.34
C ALA A 57 16.38 28.24 5.89
N GLN A 58 16.38 27.65 4.68
CA GLN A 58 15.26 26.88 4.17
C GLN A 58 15.02 25.62 5.00
N LEU A 59 16.08 24.94 5.42
CA LEU A 59 15.99 23.74 6.26
C LEU A 59 15.32 24.07 7.60
N ASN A 60 15.73 25.15 8.28
CA ASN A 60 15.15 25.55 9.55
C ASN A 60 13.68 26.01 9.45
N ALA A 61 13.22 26.42 8.27
CA ALA A 61 11.83 26.79 8.02
C ALA A 61 10.91 25.56 7.80
N VAL A 62 11.46 24.35 7.72
CA VAL A 62 10.69 23.13 7.44
C VAL A 62 9.82 22.74 8.64
N ARG A 63 8.53 22.52 8.39
CA ARG A 63 7.57 22.00 9.37
C ARG A 63 7.98 20.61 9.86
N GLY A 64 7.98 20.41 11.17
CA GLY A 64 8.30 19.12 11.80
C GLY A 64 9.70 19.04 12.40
N LEU A 65 10.55 20.04 12.14
CA LEU A 65 11.73 20.28 12.97
C LEU A 65 11.29 20.99 14.25
N SER A 66 11.46 20.33 15.40
CA SER A 66 11.23 20.97 16.71
C SER A 66 12.05 22.25 16.81
N GLY A 67 11.53 23.29 17.48
CA GLY A 67 12.01 24.68 17.43
C GLY A 67 13.49 24.96 17.77
N ARG A 68 14.30 23.94 18.09
CA ARG A 68 15.75 24.04 18.21
C ARG A 68 16.51 23.90 16.87
N GLY A 69 15.83 23.45 15.80
CA GLY A 69 16.40 23.23 14.47
C GLY A 69 17.44 22.10 14.44
N LEU A 70 17.84 21.67 13.24
CA LEU A 70 19.04 20.83 13.08
C LEU A 70 20.27 21.72 13.21
N ARG A 71 21.31 21.26 13.91
CA ARG A 71 22.54 22.05 14.13
C ARG A 71 23.78 21.26 13.75
N GLY A 72 24.82 21.99 13.37
CA GLY A 72 26.15 21.44 13.07
C GLY A 72 26.11 20.41 11.94
N ASP A 73 26.91 19.35 12.10
CA ASP A 73 27.15 18.34 11.07
C ASP A 73 25.88 17.65 10.59
N VAL A 74 24.91 17.41 11.47
CA VAL A 74 23.63 16.78 11.11
C VAL A 74 22.87 17.60 10.07
N ALA A 75 22.88 18.93 10.20
CA ALA A 75 22.18 19.79 9.26
C ALA A 75 22.87 19.81 7.88
N ALA A 76 24.21 19.76 7.85
CA ALA A 76 24.98 19.64 6.63
C ALA A 76 24.76 18.27 5.95
N GLU A 77 24.80 17.18 6.71
CA GLU A 77 24.53 15.82 6.21
C GLU A 77 23.12 15.71 5.59
N VAL A 78 22.12 16.33 6.22
CA VAL A 78 20.74 16.38 5.71
C VAL A 78 20.65 17.18 4.40
N LEU A 79 21.31 18.33 4.30
CA LEU A 79 21.35 19.10 3.04
C LEU A 79 22.03 18.32 1.91
N GLU A 80 23.09 17.57 2.22
CA GLU A 80 23.73 16.69 1.25
C GLU A 80 22.82 15.52 0.83
N ALA A 81 22.05 14.95 1.76
CA ALA A 81 21.02 13.95 1.41
C ALA A 81 19.94 14.54 0.49
N VAL A 82 19.49 15.78 0.74
CA VAL A 82 18.55 16.46 -0.15
C VAL A 82 19.15 16.72 -1.53
N LYS A 83 20.41 17.15 -1.59
CA LYS A 83 21.13 17.36 -2.85
C LYS A 83 21.27 16.06 -3.65
N ARG A 84 21.65 14.96 -3.02
CA ARG A 84 21.64 13.62 -3.65
C ARG A 84 20.25 13.26 -4.16
N GLY A 85 19.21 13.51 -3.38
CA GLY A 85 17.84 13.23 -3.78
C GLY A 85 17.37 14.04 -4.99
N LYS A 86 17.77 15.32 -5.09
CA LYS A 86 17.50 16.15 -6.26
C LYS A 86 18.25 15.71 -7.51
N ALA A 87 19.45 15.15 -7.35
CA ALA A 87 20.28 14.65 -8.43
C ALA A 87 20.03 13.17 -8.77
N LEU A 88 19.16 12.48 -8.02
CA LEU A 88 18.88 11.07 -8.22
C LEU A 88 18.19 10.85 -9.56
N ALA A 89 18.80 10.02 -10.40
CA ALA A 89 18.23 9.64 -11.68
C ALA A 89 16.88 8.90 -11.48
N PRO A 90 15.85 9.16 -12.30
CA PRO A 90 14.52 8.54 -12.15
C PRO A 90 14.54 7.01 -12.07
N GLU A 91 15.49 6.37 -12.76
CA GLU A 91 15.65 4.92 -12.83
C GLU A 91 16.15 4.32 -11.51
N LEU A 92 16.82 5.13 -10.69
CA LEU A 92 17.31 4.73 -9.36
C LEU A 92 16.27 4.98 -8.26
N LEU A 93 15.15 5.62 -8.59
CA LEU A 93 14.06 5.82 -7.64
C LEU A 93 13.38 4.48 -7.37
N ARG A 94 13.53 3.97 -6.15
CA ARG A 94 12.88 2.73 -5.71
C ARG A 94 11.48 3.07 -5.23
N LEU A 95 10.49 2.91 -6.10
CA LEU A 95 9.10 3.02 -5.71
C LEU A 95 8.66 1.78 -4.92
N PRO A 96 7.82 1.92 -3.88
CA PRO A 96 7.14 0.77 -3.34
C PRO A 96 6.39 0.08 -4.47
N ILE A 97 6.46 -1.25 -4.53
CA ILE A 97 5.61 -2.05 -5.41
C ILE A 97 4.17 -1.72 -4.99
N THR A 98 3.53 -0.82 -5.73
CA THR A 98 2.07 -0.72 -5.74
C THR A 98 1.68 -1.43 -7.00
N ASP A 99 1.15 -2.65 -6.86
CA ASP A 99 0.66 -3.40 -7.99
C ASP A 99 -0.38 -2.53 -8.72
N ASP A 100 -0.11 -2.12 -9.96
CA ASP A 100 -1.16 -1.52 -10.78
C ASP A 100 -2.32 -2.52 -10.96
N LEU A 101 -1.99 -3.82 -10.92
CA LEU A 101 -2.92 -4.94 -10.72
C LEU A 101 -3.81 -4.76 -9.48
N GLU A 102 -3.29 -4.30 -8.33
CA GLU A 102 -4.10 -4.03 -7.14
C GLU A 102 -5.13 -2.94 -7.38
N ARG A 103 -4.85 -1.95 -8.25
CA ARG A 103 -5.78 -0.86 -8.56
C ARG A 103 -6.87 -1.31 -9.52
N GLU A 104 -6.50 -2.00 -10.59
CA GLU A 104 -7.45 -2.56 -11.56
C GLU A 104 -8.37 -3.61 -10.91
N GLN A 105 -7.84 -4.40 -9.99
CA GLN A 105 -8.59 -5.45 -9.31
C GLN A 105 -9.37 -4.94 -8.09
N ARG A 106 -9.32 -3.64 -7.72
CA ARG A 106 -10.06 -3.13 -6.54
C ARG A 106 -11.55 -3.43 -6.58
N PRO A 107 -12.26 -3.24 -7.71
CA PRO A 107 -13.69 -3.56 -7.79
C PRO A 107 -13.94 -5.06 -7.61
N ALA A 108 -13.17 -5.90 -8.30
CA ALA A 108 -13.27 -7.36 -8.18
C ALA A 108 -13.00 -7.83 -6.74
N ALA A 109 -11.95 -7.30 -6.09
CA ALA A 109 -11.62 -7.61 -4.71
C ALA A 109 -12.69 -7.12 -3.71
N ALA A 110 -13.37 -6.01 -4.01
CA ALA A 110 -14.48 -5.53 -3.18
C ALA A 110 -15.71 -6.43 -3.31
N LEU A 111 -16.04 -6.86 -4.54
CA LEU A 111 -17.13 -7.80 -4.81
C LEU A 111 -16.86 -9.17 -4.15
N ALA A 112 -15.64 -9.68 -4.28
CA ALA A 112 -15.21 -10.91 -3.62
C ALA A 112 -15.30 -10.78 -2.08
N ALA A 113 -14.91 -9.63 -1.52
CA ALA A 113 -15.01 -9.38 -0.09
C ALA A 113 -16.47 -9.34 0.40
N ALA A 114 -17.38 -8.75 -0.40
CA ALA A 114 -18.82 -8.73 -0.08
C ALA A 114 -19.40 -10.15 -0.05
N TRP A 115 -19.05 -10.99 -1.04
CA TRP A 115 -19.46 -12.38 -1.05
C TRP A 115 -18.86 -13.18 0.13
N VAL A 116 -17.56 -13.01 0.43
CA VAL A 116 -16.92 -13.66 1.59
C VAL A 116 -17.59 -13.25 2.90
N ALA A 117 -17.99 -11.98 3.06
CA ALA A 117 -18.70 -11.53 4.25
C ALA A 117 -20.07 -12.22 4.40
N GLN A 118 -20.78 -12.41 3.29
CA GLN A 118 -22.04 -13.15 3.28
C GLN A 118 -21.84 -14.64 3.59
N LEU A 119 -20.82 -15.27 3.01
CA LEU A 119 -20.46 -16.66 3.27
C LEU A 119 -20.06 -16.87 4.74
N ALA A 120 -19.26 -15.96 5.30
CA ALA A 120 -18.87 -15.95 6.70
C ALA A 120 -20.09 -15.91 7.64
N LYS A 121 -21.08 -15.08 7.31
CA LYS A 121 -22.35 -15.01 8.06
C LYS A 121 -23.10 -16.34 8.00
N TYR A 122 -23.16 -16.99 6.83
CA TYR A 122 -23.84 -18.28 6.65
C TYR A 122 -23.14 -19.39 7.42
N GLU A 123 -21.82 -19.50 7.30
CA GLU A 123 -20.98 -20.51 7.97
C GLU A 123 -20.77 -20.23 9.47
N ARG A 124 -21.17 -19.04 9.94
CA ARG A 124 -20.97 -18.56 11.31
C ARG A 124 -19.49 -18.54 11.72
N ILE A 125 -18.63 -18.16 10.77
CA ILE A 125 -17.18 -18.02 10.93
C ILE A 125 -16.80 -16.55 10.75
N ASP A 126 -15.73 -16.08 11.40
CA ASP A 126 -15.21 -14.74 11.15
C ASP A 126 -14.72 -14.59 9.70
N ALA A 127 -15.13 -13.51 9.02
CA ALA A 127 -14.78 -13.28 7.62
C ALA A 127 -13.27 -13.22 7.36
N THR A 128 -12.47 -12.71 8.31
CA THR A 128 -11.01 -12.66 8.20
C THR A 128 -10.35 -14.03 8.31
N MET A 129 -11.02 -15.00 8.96
CA MET A 129 -10.60 -16.40 8.94
C MET A 129 -10.83 -17.05 7.58
N LEU A 130 -11.87 -16.65 6.85
CA LEU A 130 -12.11 -17.09 5.48
C LEU A 130 -11.10 -16.44 4.51
N ALA A 131 -11.10 -15.10 4.43
CA ALA A 131 -10.18 -14.35 3.57
C ALA A 131 -9.98 -12.90 4.06
N THR A 132 -8.74 -12.42 4.06
CA THR A 132 -8.41 -11.00 4.18
C THR A 132 -8.41 -10.32 2.81
N ARG A 133 -8.37 -8.99 2.79
CA ARG A 133 -8.21 -8.27 1.52
C ARG A 133 -6.92 -8.62 0.79
N ALA A 134 -5.83 -8.87 1.51
CA ALA A 134 -4.56 -9.30 0.92
C ALA A 134 -4.68 -10.69 0.27
N ASP A 135 -5.40 -11.63 0.91
CA ASP A 135 -5.66 -12.94 0.31
C ASP A 135 -6.45 -12.85 -0.99
N LEU A 136 -7.50 -12.02 -1.01
CA LEU A 136 -8.36 -11.81 -2.18
C LEU A 136 -7.59 -11.17 -3.34
N THR A 137 -6.82 -10.11 -3.05
CA THR A 137 -5.92 -9.51 -4.04
C THR A 137 -4.93 -10.51 -4.58
N SER A 138 -4.26 -11.28 -3.71
CA SER A 138 -3.26 -12.28 -4.12
C SER A 138 -3.88 -13.35 -5.02
N PHE A 139 -5.09 -13.80 -4.71
CA PHE A 139 -5.84 -14.76 -5.52
C PHE A 139 -6.19 -14.20 -6.90
N LEU A 140 -6.73 -12.97 -6.95
CA LEU A 140 -7.12 -12.27 -8.17
C LEU A 140 -5.91 -11.93 -9.06
N ALA A 141 -4.75 -11.66 -8.46
CA ALA A 141 -3.49 -11.48 -9.16
C ALA A 141 -2.91 -12.78 -9.74
N GLY A 142 -3.57 -13.92 -9.54
CA GLY A 142 -3.13 -15.21 -10.09
C GLY A 142 -1.96 -15.85 -9.34
N SER A 143 -1.62 -15.37 -8.13
CA SER A 143 -0.53 -15.95 -7.34
C SER A 143 -0.78 -17.43 -7.07
N THR A 144 0.21 -18.28 -7.35
CA THR A 144 0.19 -19.73 -7.07
C THR A 144 0.17 -20.03 -5.58
N ASP A 145 0.78 -19.15 -4.80
CA ASP A 145 0.90 -19.27 -3.34
C ASP A 145 -0.28 -18.63 -2.60
N ALA A 146 -1.28 -18.12 -3.33
CA ALA A 146 -2.47 -17.56 -2.72
C ALA A 146 -3.14 -18.58 -1.79
N ARG A 147 -3.33 -18.20 -0.52
CA ARG A 147 -3.92 -19.06 0.51
C ARG A 147 -5.28 -19.65 0.11
N LEU A 148 -6.03 -18.94 -0.72
CA LEU A 148 -7.33 -19.36 -1.25
C LEU A 148 -7.24 -20.45 -2.32
N ARG A 149 -6.05 -20.89 -2.72
CA ARG A 149 -5.85 -22.03 -3.65
C ARG A 149 -5.57 -23.35 -2.95
N HIS A 150 -5.39 -23.32 -1.62
CA HIS A 150 -4.94 -24.47 -0.85
C HIS A 150 -5.91 -24.85 0.28
N GLY A 151 -6.03 -26.16 0.54
CA GLY A 151 -6.78 -26.72 1.66
C GLY A 151 -8.28 -26.36 1.68
N TRP A 152 -8.86 -26.32 2.88
CA TRP A 152 -10.30 -26.10 3.05
C TRP A 152 -10.78 -24.73 2.56
N ARG A 153 -9.90 -23.70 2.56
CA ARG A 153 -10.23 -22.38 2.01
C ARG A 153 -10.38 -22.41 0.50
N ALA A 154 -9.64 -23.29 -0.18
CA ALA A 154 -9.83 -23.50 -1.60
C ALA A 154 -11.22 -24.04 -1.89
N GLU A 155 -11.67 -25.03 -1.12
CA GLU A 155 -12.99 -25.62 -1.30
C GLU A 155 -14.12 -24.61 -1.01
N LEU A 156 -14.01 -23.91 0.12
CA LEU A 156 -15.10 -23.04 0.60
C LEU A 156 -15.14 -21.68 -0.11
N VAL A 157 -13.97 -21.09 -0.38
CA VAL A 157 -13.85 -19.72 -0.93
C VAL A 157 -13.25 -19.74 -2.33
N GLY A 158 -12.12 -20.42 -2.50
CA GLY A 158 -11.31 -20.36 -3.71
C GLY A 158 -12.02 -20.84 -4.97
N LYS A 159 -12.67 -22.01 -4.93
CA LYS A 159 -13.36 -22.62 -6.07
C LYS A 159 -14.58 -21.82 -6.51
N PRO A 160 -15.51 -21.42 -5.62
CA PRO A 160 -16.63 -20.57 -6.05
C PRO A 160 -16.15 -19.20 -6.54
N LEU A 161 -15.13 -18.62 -5.89
CA LEU A 161 -14.54 -17.36 -6.35
C LEU A 161 -13.85 -17.50 -7.71
N ALA A 162 -13.22 -18.64 -8.00
CA ALA A 162 -12.63 -18.92 -9.31
C ALA A 162 -13.70 -18.92 -10.41
N LYS A 163 -14.85 -19.55 -10.18
CA LYS A 163 -15.98 -19.55 -11.13
C LYS A 163 -16.51 -18.13 -11.37
N LEU A 164 -16.61 -17.33 -10.32
CA LEU A 164 -17.03 -15.93 -10.41
C LEU A 164 -16.04 -15.09 -11.24
N VAL A 165 -14.73 -15.26 -11.01
CA VAL A 165 -13.67 -14.55 -11.75
C VAL A 165 -13.59 -15.01 -13.21
N ALA A 166 -13.82 -16.30 -13.47
CA ALA A 166 -13.90 -16.86 -14.82
C ALA A 166 -15.15 -16.43 -15.60
N GLY A 167 -16.11 -15.76 -14.94
CA GLY A 167 -17.37 -15.37 -15.55
C GLY A 167 -18.32 -16.54 -15.79
N GLU A 168 -18.16 -17.63 -15.03
CA GLU A 168 -19.02 -18.82 -15.03
C GLU A 168 -20.13 -18.72 -13.95
N ALA A 169 -19.93 -17.86 -12.95
CA ALA A 169 -20.90 -17.57 -11.91
C ALA A 169 -21.25 -16.08 -11.85
N ALA A 170 -22.40 -15.76 -11.27
CA ALA A 170 -22.87 -14.41 -10.99
C ALA A 170 -23.13 -14.24 -9.49
N LEU A 171 -22.76 -13.08 -8.94
CA LEU A 171 -23.15 -12.68 -7.59
C LEU A 171 -24.47 -11.93 -7.67
N VAL A 172 -25.50 -12.47 -7.03
CA VAL A 172 -26.87 -11.94 -7.07
C VAL A 172 -27.38 -11.67 -5.67
N PHE A 173 -28.41 -10.82 -5.57
CA PHE A 173 -29.19 -10.71 -4.35
C PHE A 173 -30.23 -11.84 -4.29
N ASP A 174 -30.43 -12.40 -3.10
CA ASP A 174 -31.39 -13.48 -2.84
C ASP A 174 -32.85 -13.01 -2.68
N GLY A 175 -33.12 -11.73 -2.92
CA GLY A 175 -34.43 -11.10 -2.69
C GLY A 175 -34.74 -10.73 -1.23
N ASN A 176 -33.91 -11.16 -0.27
CA ASN A 176 -34.04 -10.91 1.17
C ASN A 176 -32.89 -10.06 1.74
N GLY A 177 -32.08 -9.46 0.86
CA GLY A 177 -30.92 -8.64 1.23
C GLY A 177 -29.64 -9.44 1.49
N GLY A 178 -29.65 -10.76 1.28
CA GLY A 178 -28.47 -11.60 1.23
C GLY A 178 -27.88 -11.67 -0.17
N LEU A 179 -26.63 -12.15 -0.25
CA LEU A 179 -25.95 -12.43 -1.51
C LEU A 179 -25.81 -13.95 -1.70
N LEU A 180 -25.82 -14.41 -2.94
CA LEU A 180 -25.50 -15.79 -3.29
C LEU A 180 -24.84 -15.86 -4.67
N LEU A 181 -24.16 -16.97 -4.93
CA LEU A 181 -23.60 -17.25 -6.25
C LEU A 181 -24.53 -18.18 -7.02
N GLU A 182 -24.84 -17.81 -8.25
CA GLU A 182 -25.56 -18.65 -9.21
C GLU A 182 -24.68 -18.91 -10.43
N GLU A 183 -25.03 -19.93 -11.22
CA GLU A 183 -24.45 -20.08 -12.54
C GLU A 183 -24.84 -18.89 -13.42
N ARG A 184 -23.86 -18.37 -14.17
CA ARG A 184 -24.10 -17.18 -14.99
C ARG A 184 -25.00 -17.54 -16.17
N SER A 185 -26.09 -16.81 -16.35
CA SER A 185 -27.03 -17.00 -17.46
C SER A 185 -26.44 -16.72 -18.86
N GLY A 186 -25.33 -15.99 -18.94
CA GLY A 186 -24.73 -15.53 -20.20
C GLY A 186 -25.51 -14.41 -20.91
N VAL A 187 -26.70 -14.05 -20.43
CA VAL A 187 -27.57 -13.02 -21.00
C VAL A 187 -27.33 -11.69 -20.28
N PRO A 188 -26.78 -10.66 -20.93
CA PRO A 188 -26.64 -9.34 -20.34
C PRO A 188 -28.02 -8.70 -20.07
N LEU A 189 -28.10 -7.87 -19.04
CA LEU A 189 -29.28 -7.02 -18.84
C LEU A 189 -29.32 -5.98 -19.97
N GLU A 190 -30.48 -5.85 -20.62
CA GLU A 190 -30.67 -4.88 -21.70
C GLU A 190 -30.36 -3.45 -21.22
N GLY A 191 -29.57 -2.72 -22.01
CA GLY A 191 -29.29 -1.30 -21.77
C GLY A 191 -28.05 -0.97 -20.95
N ARG A 192 -27.14 -1.92 -20.64
CA ARG A 192 -25.81 -1.61 -20.09
C ARG A 192 -24.70 -2.54 -20.57
N LEU A 193 -24.02 -2.11 -21.64
CA LEU A 193 -22.57 -1.88 -21.76
C LEU A 193 -22.37 -0.74 -22.76
#